data_AF-A0AAD5XWV3-F1
#
_entry.id   AF-A0AAD5XWV3-F1
#
_cell.length_a   1.000
_cell.length_b   1.000
_cell.length_c   1.000
_cell.angle_alpha   90.00
_cell.angle_beta   90.00
_cell.angle_gamma   90.00
#
_symmetry.space_group_name_H-M   'P 1'
#
loop_
_entity.id
_entity.type
_entity.pdbx_description
1 polymer ?
#
loop_
_entity_poly.entity_id
_entity_poly.type
_entity_poly.pdbx_seq_one_letter_code
_entity_poly.pdbx_strand_id
1 'polypeptide(L)'
;MGDFNSGAQLKEALDKQRERIFQETQRKKVEIQQKNKVVIGKEKFVAQSDFLESELKTKTYGLVALRDFQRIKDEVLKNESKKGVDKKRKKLKEKVKISFDNEDEEAGVEETADNTAFKKLKKNPTVDTSFLPDKEREEQEKKLKELELVKWLEEQEIIKAETISIPYTYWNGTGKNREMKCLKGDTIGKFLENCKNKFPEIKGINPENLMFIKSDIIIPHSYTFYEFYLKKTRGKNGPLFDFEDVKNQKIKDLSVAKED
;
A
#
# COMPACT_ATOMS: atom_id res chain seq x y z
N MET A 1 -6.02 54.91 36.83
CA MET A 1 -4.76 54.26 36.41
C MET A 1 -4.69 52.84 36.98
N GLY A 2 -5.64 51.94 36.65
CA GLY A 2 -5.81 50.66 37.37
C GLY A 2 -6.13 49.41 36.53
N ASP A 3 -6.49 49.54 35.26
CA ASP A 3 -7.13 48.42 34.52
C ASP A 3 -6.21 47.65 33.55
N PHE A 4 -4.94 48.03 33.43
CA PHE A 4 -4.00 47.36 32.52
C PHE A 4 -3.35 46.09 33.08
N ASN A 5 -3.31 45.94 34.41
CA ASN A 5 -2.58 44.86 35.08
C ASN A 5 -3.42 43.57 35.24
N SER A 6 -4.75 43.68 35.28
CA SER A 6 -5.67 42.54 35.40
C SER A 6 -5.79 41.74 34.10
N GLY A 7 -5.82 42.43 32.94
CA GLY A 7 -5.86 41.79 31.62
C GLY A 7 -4.60 41.00 31.29
N ALA A 8 -3.43 41.47 31.74
CA ALA A 8 -2.16 40.77 31.55
C ALA A 8 -2.10 39.44 32.32
N GLN A 9 -2.56 39.45 33.58
CA GLN A 9 -2.63 38.24 34.42
C GLN A 9 -3.62 37.21 33.88
N LEU A 10 -4.74 37.66 33.30
CA LEU A 10 -5.75 36.78 32.70
C LEU A 10 -5.24 36.13 31.41
N LYS A 11 -4.47 36.88 30.61
CA LYS A 11 -3.79 36.36 29.41
C LYS A 11 -2.71 35.32 29.78
N GLU A 12 -1.90 35.60 30.79
CA GLU A 12 -0.90 34.65 31.30
C GLU A 12 -1.54 33.36 31.85
N ALA A 13 -2.69 33.48 32.54
CA ALA A 13 -3.45 32.32 33.00
C ALA A 13 -3.99 31.47 31.84
N LEU A 14 -4.47 32.10 30.76
CA LEU A 14 -4.95 31.41 29.56
C LEU A 14 -3.82 30.74 28.77
N ASP A 15 -2.66 31.39 28.65
CA ASP A 15 -1.51 30.80 27.96
C ASP A 15 -0.92 29.62 28.75
N LYS A 16 -0.89 29.71 30.09
CA LYS A 16 -0.53 28.60 30.97
C LYS A 16 -1.53 27.43 30.89
N GLN A 17 -2.82 27.71 30.70
CA GLN A 17 -3.82 26.67 30.44
C GLN A 17 -3.59 25.99 29.08
N ARG A 18 -3.27 26.75 28.03
CA ARG A 18 -2.95 26.22 26.69
C ARG A 18 -1.70 25.34 26.71
N GLU A 19 -0.65 25.74 27.42
CA GLU A 19 0.57 24.94 27.57
C GLU A 19 0.30 23.61 28.28
N ARG A 20 -0.51 23.62 29.34
CA ARG A 20 -0.91 22.38 30.05
C ARG A 20 -1.69 21.44 29.13
N ILE A 21 -2.67 21.96 28.39
CA ILE A 21 -3.45 21.19 27.42
C ILE A 21 -2.55 20.62 26.33
N PHE A 22 -1.60 21.42 25.84
CA PHE A 22 -0.64 20.98 24.82
C PHE A 22 0.26 19.84 25.33
N GLN A 23 0.83 19.98 26.53
CA GLN A 23 1.67 18.95 27.15
C GLN A 23 0.88 17.65 27.40
N GLU A 24 -0.36 17.75 27.88
CA GLU A 24 -1.23 16.59 28.09
C GLU A 24 -1.58 15.89 26.76
N THR A 25 -1.83 16.67 25.71
CA THR A 25 -2.10 16.15 24.37
C THR A 25 -0.88 15.44 23.79
N GLN A 26 0.32 16.01 23.95
CA GLN A 26 1.57 15.37 23.52
C GLN A 26 1.81 14.04 24.26
N ARG A 27 1.59 14.00 25.58
CA ARG A 27 1.70 12.77 26.37
C ARG A 27 0.72 11.70 25.91
N LYS A 28 -0.55 12.04 25.74
CA LYS A 28 -1.58 11.11 25.23
C LYS A 28 -1.23 10.60 23.83
N LYS A 29 -0.68 11.45 22.95
CA LYS A 29 -0.26 11.05 21.59
C LYS A 29 0.87 10.01 21.62
N VAL A 30 1.87 10.20 22.47
CA VAL A 30 2.97 9.23 22.64
C VAL A 30 2.45 7.92 23.23
N GLU A 31 1.57 7.98 24.21
CA GLU A 31 0.96 6.79 24.83
C GLU A 31 0.12 6.00 23.81
N ILE A 32 -0.68 6.67 22.98
CA ILE A 32 -1.46 6.04 21.90
C ILE A 32 -0.51 5.43 20.86
N GLN A 33 0.58 6.09 20.49
CA GLN A 33 1.57 5.54 19.56
C GLN A 33 2.26 4.29 20.12
N GLN A 34 2.57 4.26 21.42
CA GLN A 34 3.12 3.08 22.08
C GLN A 34 2.11 1.93 22.13
N LYS A 35 0.84 2.21 22.45
CA LYS A 35 -0.25 1.20 22.46
C LYS A 35 -0.59 0.67 21.07
N ASN A 36 -0.57 1.53 20.04
CA ASN A 36 -0.83 1.17 18.65
C ASN A 36 0.37 0.54 17.94
N LYS A 37 1.54 0.45 18.59
CA LYS A 37 2.68 -0.32 18.09
C LYS A 37 2.40 -1.81 18.28
N VAL A 38 1.48 -2.34 17.46
CA VAL A 38 1.29 -3.77 17.30
C VAL A 38 2.52 -4.30 16.58
N VAL A 39 3.48 -4.84 17.34
CA VAL A 39 4.54 -5.68 16.79
C VAL A 39 3.86 -6.96 16.33
N ILE A 40 3.46 -6.99 15.06
CA ILE A 40 3.01 -8.21 14.40
C ILE A 40 4.27 -9.06 14.22
N GLY A 41 4.66 -9.77 15.28
CA GLY A 41 5.73 -10.73 15.24
C GLY A 41 5.38 -11.81 14.22
N LYS A 42 6.32 -12.13 13.33
CA LYS A 42 6.24 -13.22 12.35
C LYS A 42 5.85 -14.58 12.96
N GLU A 43 5.91 -14.72 14.28
CA GLU A 43 5.47 -15.91 15.01
C GLU A 43 3.94 -16.14 15.01
N LYS A 44 3.12 -15.14 14.68
CA LYS A 44 1.66 -15.34 14.49
C LYS A 44 1.28 -15.93 13.13
N PHE A 45 2.23 -16.05 12.20
CA PHE A 45 2.04 -16.65 10.88
C PHE A 45 2.79 -17.99 10.74
N VAL A 46 2.88 -18.75 11.84
CA VAL A 46 3.34 -20.14 11.77
C VAL A 46 2.12 -21.00 11.42
N ALA A 47 2.22 -21.73 10.31
CA ALA A 47 1.29 -22.73 9.79
C ALA A 47 1.15 -23.96 10.73
N GLN A 48 0.88 -23.71 12.02
CA GLN A 48 0.77 -24.74 13.04
C GLN A 48 -0.62 -25.40 13.01
N SER A 49 -1.65 -24.68 12.55
CA SER A 49 -2.97 -25.24 12.26
C SER A 49 -2.95 -26.23 11.10
N ASP A 50 -2.17 -25.93 10.07
CA ASP A 50 -2.22 -26.66 8.80
C ASP A 50 -1.52 -28.03 8.89
N PHE A 51 -0.51 -28.16 9.76
CA PHE A 51 0.19 -29.42 9.97
C PHE A 51 -0.68 -30.46 10.69
N LEU A 52 -1.34 -30.08 11.79
CA LEU A 52 -2.29 -30.94 12.50
C LEU A 52 -3.45 -31.37 11.61
N GLU A 53 -4.03 -30.40 10.91
CA GLU A 53 -5.21 -30.62 10.09
C GLU A 53 -4.88 -31.49 8.87
N SER A 54 -3.69 -31.32 8.27
CA SER A 54 -3.22 -32.18 7.17
C SER A 54 -2.91 -33.60 7.62
N GLU A 55 -2.30 -33.81 8.79
CA GLU A 55 -2.06 -35.14 9.33
C GLU A 55 -3.37 -35.86 9.69
N LEU A 56 -4.36 -35.11 10.20
CA LEU A 56 -5.69 -35.65 10.44
C LEU A 56 -6.37 -36.03 9.12
N LYS A 57 -6.42 -35.13 8.13
CA LYS A 57 -7.04 -35.37 6.81
C LYS A 57 -6.41 -36.55 6.07
N THR A 58 -5.09 -36.69 6.15
CA THR A 58 -4.36 -37.82 5.54
C THR A 58 -4.55 -39.14 6.28
N LYS A 59 -4.96 -39.14 7.54
CA LYS A 59 -5.31 -40.38 8.25
C LYS A 59 -6.79 -40.72 8.18
N THR A 60 -7.64 -39.74 7.84
CA THR A 60 -9.10 -39.88 7.84
C THR A 60 -9.73 -39.77 6.45
N TYR A 61 -8.95 -39.94 5.36
CA TYR A 61 -9.54 -39.99 4.02
C TYR A 61 -10.22 -41.34 3.79
N GLY A 62 -11.46 -41.33 3.27
CA GLY A 62 -12.28 -42.52 3.03
C GLY A 62 -13.47 -42.66 4.00
N LEU A 63 -14.17 -43.78 3.92
CA LEU A 63 -15.33 -44.06 4.77
C LEU A 63 -14.84 -44.53 6.15
N VAL A 64 -14.79 -43.61 7.12
CA VAL A 64 -14.27 -43.87 8.48
C VAL A 64 -15.42 -43.86 9.48
N ALA A 65 -15.51 -44.87 10.34
CA ALA A 65 -16.48 -44.91 11.42
C ALA A 65 -16.15 -43.88 12.51
N LEU A 66 -17.18 -43.33 13.16
CA LEU A 66 -17.03 -42.23 14.13
C LEU A 66 -16.08 -42.58 15.29
N ARG A 67 -16.04 -43.85 15.70
CA ARG A 67 -15.14 -44.35 16.75
C ARG A 67 -13.67 -44.30 16.34
N ASP A 68 -13.36 -44.63 15.10
CA ASP A 68 -11.99 -44.65 14.58
C ASP A 68 -11.48 -43.23 14.35
N PHE A 69 -12.34 -42.32 13.90
CA PHE A 69 -12.01 -40.90 13.77
C PHE A 69 -11.62 -40.26 15.11
N GLN A 70 -12.37 -40.55 16.18
CA GLN A 70 -12.06 -40.05 17.53
C GLN A 70 -10.72 -40.57 18.03
N ARG A 71 -10.43 -41.86 17.79
CA ARG A 71 -9.13 -42.45 18.15
C ARG A 71 -7.96 -41.80 17.41
N ILE A 72 -8.07 -41.65 16.09
CA ILE A 72 -7.03 -41.02 15.26
C ILE A 72 -6.78 -39.57 15.70
N LYS A 73 -7.84 -38.83 16.00
CA LYS A 73 -7.75 -37.46 16.51
C LYS A 73 -6.98 -37.37 17.82
N ASP A 74 -7.28 -38.22 18.79
CA ASP A 74 -6.61 -38.25 20.09
C ASP A 74 -5.13 -38.63 19.98
N GLU A 75 -4.79 -39.53 19.05
CA GLU A 75 -3.41 -39.93 18.77
C GLU A 75 -2.58 -38.80 18.15
N VAL A 76 -3.13 -38.05 17.19
CA VAL A 76 -2.46 -36.90 16.55
C VAL A 76 -2.20 -35.78 17.57
N LEU A 77 -3.18 -35.48 18.43
CA LEU A 77 -3.04 -34.50 19.53
C LEU A 77 -1.96 -34.89 20.56
N LYS A 78 -1.88 -36.17 20.93
CA LYS A 78 -0.84 -36.68 21.84
C LYS A 78 0.57 -36.63 21.23
N ASN A 79 0.70 -36.75 19.91
CA ASN A 79 2.00 -36.71 19.24
C ASN A 79 2.57 -35.29 19.14
N GLU A 80 1.73 -34.27 18.98
CA GLU A 80 2.20 -32.87 18.98
C GLU A 80 2.70 -32.40 20.34
N SER A 81 1.98 -32.72 21.40
CA SER A 81 2.37 -32.34 22.76
C SER A 81 3.73 -32.92 23.17
N LYS A 82 4.10 -34.10 22.65
CA LYS A 82 5.43 -34.70 22.87
C LYS A 82 6.56 -34.00 22.08
N LYS A 83 6.32 -33.59 20.83
CA LYS A 83 7.34 -32.94 19.97
C LYS A 83 7.77 -31.54 20.44
N GLY A 84 6.99 -30.87 21.30
CA GLY A 84 7.32 -29.55 21.85
C GLY A 84 8.43 -29.54 22.91
N VAL A 85 8.68 -30.66 23.58
CA VAL A 85 9.59 -30.73 24.75
C VAL A 85 11.06 -30.90 24.33
N ASP A 86 11.33 -31.61 23.23
CA ASP A 86 12.70 -31.93 22.81
C ASP A 86 13.45 -30.77 22.15
N LYS A 87 12.74 -29.79 21.55
CA LYS A 87 13.36 -28.63 20.88
C LYS A 87 14.02 -27.63 21.85
N LYS A 88 13.67 -27.61 23.14
CA LYS A 88 14.28 -26.70 24.13
C LYS A 88 15.65 -27.16 24.64
N ARG A 89 15.99 -28.45 24.58
CA ARG A 89 17.26 -28.98 25.13
C ARG A 89 18.47 -28.87 24.18
N LYS A 90 18.26 -28.65 22.88
CA LYS A 90 19.36 -28.61 21.89
C LYS A 90 20.04 -27.23 21.75
N LYS A 91 19.39 -26.13 22.14
CA LYS A 91 19.91 -24.76 21.97
C LYS A 91 20.94 -24.30 23.03
N LEU A 92 21.18 -25.08 24.09
CA LEU A 92 22.12 -24.69 25.16
C LEU A 92 23.56 -25.19 24.98
N LYS A 93 23.83 -26.11 24.05
CA LYS A 93 25.14 -26.80 23.94
C LYS A 93 26.12 -26.21 22.93
N GLU A 94 25.72 -25.22 22.13
CA GLU A 94 26.52 -24.71 21.00
C GLU A 94 27.35 -23.46 21.33
N LYS A 95 27.30 -22.94 22.57
CA LYS A 95 27.95 -21.67 22.94
C LYS A 95 29.27 -21.79 23.73
N VAL A 96 29.82 -22.98 23.98
CA VAL A 96 30.99 -23.13 24.91
C VAL A 96 32.09 -24.06 24.37
N LYS A 97 32.53 -23.91 23.12
CA LYS A 97 33.73 -24.62 22.63
C LYS A 97 34.54 -23.81 21.62
N ILE A 98 35.16 -22.72 22.07
CA ILE A 98 36.35 -22.13 21.44
C ILE A 98 37.28 -21.67 22.58
N SER A 99 38.19 -22.56 23.00
CA SER A 99 39.37 -22.24 23.82
C SER A 99 40.50 -23.16 23.38
N PHE A 100 41.43 -22.62 22.60
CA PHE A 100 42.73 -23.17 22.21
C PHE A 100 43.68 -21.98 22.45
N ASP A 101 44.40 -21.93 23.57
CA ASP A 101 45.68 -22.60 23.81
C ASP A 101 46.77 -22.10 22.85
N ASN A 102 47.51 -21.07 23.29
CA ASN A 102 48.88 -20.78 22.84
C ASN A 102 49.60 -19.94 23.91
N GLU A 103 50.40 -20.64 24.70
CA GLU A 103 51.59 -20.18 25.42
C GLU A 103 52.55 -19.47 24.43
N ASP A 104 52.87 -18.18 24.61
CA ASP A 104 54.25 -17.68 24.74
C ASP A 104 54.36 -16.14 24.77
N GLU A 105 55.29 -15.69 25.61
CA GLU A 105 56.13 -14.50 25.62
C GLU A 105 55.62 -13.03 25.63
N GLU A 106 56.24 -12.34 26.58
CA GLU A 106 56.33 -10.95 26.99
C GLU A 106 56.95 -10.01 25.94
N ALA A 107 56.29 -8.87 25.65
CA ALA A 107 56.93 -7.57 25.35
C ALA A 107 55.85 -6.49 25.11
N GLY A 108 55.89 -5.41 25.88
CA GLY A 108 55.02 -4.25 25.67
C GLY A 108 55.42 -3.39 24.48
N VAL A 109 54.42 -2.85 23.76
CA VAL A 109 54.53 -1.60 22.99
C VAL A 109 53.16 -0.90 22.99
N GLU A 110 53.17 0.37 23.39
CA GLU A 110 52.05 1.31 23.38
C GLU A 110 51.61 1.71 21.96
N GLU A 111 50.34 2.15 21.90
CA GLU A 111 49.72 3.08 20.92
C GLU A 111 50.01 2.93 19.42
N THR A 112 48.99 2.52 18.68
CA THR A 112 48.47 3.32 17.55
C THR A 112 46.97 3.07 17.37
N ALA A 113 46.20 4.14 17.56
CA ALA A 113 44.77 4.17 17.32
C ALA A 113 44.48 4.31 15.81
N ASP A 114 44.59 3.21 15.07
CA ASP A 114 44.07 3.15 13.70
C ASP A 114 42.66 2.58 13.69
N ASN A 115 41.70 3.46 13.44
CA ASN A 115 40.33 3.14 13.04
C ASN A 115 40.34 2.37 11.72
N THR A 116 40.72 1.10 11.76
CA THR A 116 40.52 0.18 10.66
C THR A 116 39.04 -0.19 10.66
N ALA A 117 38.23 0.62 9.96
CA ALA A 117 36.90 0.21 9.56
C ALA A 117 37.06 -1.15 8.88
N PHE A 118 36.65 -2.23 9.56
CA PHE A 118 36.72 -3.59 9.05
C PHE A 118 36.15 -3.59 7.64
N LYS A 119 37.04 -3.63 6.63
CA LYS A 119 36.65 -3.73 5.22
C LYS A 119 35.92 -5.07 5.13
N LYS A 120 34.60 -5.02 5.03
CA LYS A 120 33.74 -6.21 4.94
C LYS A 120 34.41 -7.17 3.97
N LEU A 121 34.74 -8.39 4.41
CA LEU A 121 35.33 -9.40 3.54
C LEU A 121 34.39 -9.56 2.33
N LYS A 122 34.86 -9.12 1.16
CA LYS A 122 34.11 -9.24 -0.10
C LYS A 122 34.44 -10.59 -0.71
N LYS A 123 33.44 -11.24 -1.30
CA LYS A 123 33.64 -12.46 -2.10
C LYS A 123 34.44 -12.09 -3.36
N ASN A 124 35.14 -13.07 -3.94
CA ASN A 124 35.89 -12.87 -5.18
C ASN A 124 34.99 -12.28 -6.29
N PRO A 125 35.38 -11.18 -6.95
CA PRO A 125 34.53 -10.48 -7.91
C PRO A 125 34.31 -11.26 -9.22
N THR A 126 35.14 -12.26 -9.51
CA THR A 126 35.08 -13.08 -10.72
C THR A 126 34.08 -14.23 -10.61
N VAL A 127 33.59 -14.54 -9.41
CA VAL A 127 32.66 -15.65 -9.17
C VAL A 127 31.27 -15.06 -8.97
N ASP A 128 30.29 -15.50 -9.78
CA ASP A 128 28.90 -15.08 -9.59
C ASP A 128 28.38 -15.59 -8.25
N THR A 129 27.98 -14.66 -7.39
CA THR A 129 27.46 -14.94 -6.05
C THR A 129 25.98 -14.57 -5.92
N SER A 130 25.28 -14.41 -7.06
CA SER A 130 23.86 -14.09 -7.15
C SER A 130 22.93 -15.07 -6.43
N PHE A 131 23.35 -16.32 -6.28
CA PHE A 131 22.59 -17.35 -5.56
C PHE A 131 22.70 -17.25 -4.03
N LEU A 132 23.68 -16.52 -3.48
CA LEU A 132 23.80 -16.37 -2.04
C LEU A 132 22.85 -15.25 -1.56
N PRO A 133 22.07 -15.46 -0.49
CA PRO A 133 21.29 -14.41 0.15
C PRO A 133 22.17 -13.22 0.51
N ASP A 134 21.92 -12.10 -0.15
CA ASP A 134 22.69 -10.87 0.02
C ASP A 134 21.73 -9.75 0.42
N LYS A 135 21.81 -9.35 1.69
CA LYS A 135 20.94 -8.34 2.28
C LYS A 135 21.07 -6.99 1.57
N GLU A 136 22.28 -6.63 1.11
CA GLU A 136 22.50 -5.34 0.45
C GLU A 136 21.90 -5.34 -0.96
N ARG A 137 22.00 -6.46 -1.68
CA ARG A 137 21.34 -6.65 -2.98
C ARG A 137 19.82 -6.66 -2.86
N GLU A 138 19.27 -7.39 -1.90
CA GLU A 138 17.83 -7.39 -1.65
C GLU A 138 17.31 -5.99 -1.28
N GLU A 139 18.08 -5.21 -0.53
CA GLU A 139 17.74 -3.82 -0.21
C GLU A 139 17.78 -2.92 -1.45
N GLN A 140 18.76 -3.10 -2.35
CA GLN A 140 18.81 -2.39 -3.62
C GLN A 140 17.63 -2.76 -4.52
N GLU A 141 17.31 -4.04 -4.67
CA GLU A 141 16.14 -4.51 -5.43
C GLU A 141 14.82 -3.98 -4.84
N LYS A 142 14.70 -3.92 -3.50
CA LYS A 142 13.54 -3.32 -2.84
C LYS A 142 13.42 -1.83 -3.15
N LYS A 143 14.52 -1.08 -3.04
CA LYS A 143 14.54 0.35 -3.41
C LYS A 143 14.16 0.55 -4.87
N LEU A 144 14.67 -0.28 -5.78
CA LEU A 144 14.30 -0.22 -7.20
C LEU A 144 12.80 -0.48 -7.40
N LYS A 145 12.23 -1.51 -6.76
CA LYS A 145 10.78 -1.79 -6.79
C LYS A 145 9.95 -0.65 -6.21
N GLU A 146 10.38 -0.07 -5.09
CA GLU A 146 9.70 1.09 -4.49
C GLU A 146 9.70 2.29 -5.43
N LEU A 147 10.84 2.57 -6.08
CA LEU A 147 10.94 3.64 -7.07
C LEU A 147 10.05 3.39 -8.30
N GLU A 148 9.98 2.15 -8.78
CA GLU A 148 9.11 1.77 -9.90
C GLU A 148 7.62 1.90 -9.55
N LEU A 149 7.23 1.51 -8.33
CA LEU A 149 5.85 1.68 -7.86
C LEU A 149 5.46 3.16 -7.75
N VAL A 150 6.35 4.01 -7.25
CA VAL A 150 6.11 5.46 -7.19
C VAL A 150 5.95 6.03 -8.59
N LYS A 151 6.87 5.74 -9.50
CA LYS A 151 6.77 6.16 -10.91
C LYS A 151 5.48 5.69 -11.56
N TRP A 152 5.11 4.43 -11.34
CA TRP A 152 3.87 3.88 -11.87
C TRP A 152 2.65 4.63 -11.32
N LEU A 153 2.58 4.91 -10.02
CA LEU A 153 1.48 5.68 -9.43
C LEU A 153 1.41 7.11 -9.99
N GLU A 154 2.56 7.78 -10.14
CA GLU A 154 2.62 9.12 -10.74
C GLU A 154 2.12 9.12 -12.18
N GLU A 155 2.54 8.15 -13.00
CA GLU A 155 2.04 7.98 -14.37
C GLU A 155 0.54 7.75 -14.40
N GLN A 156 0.01 6.94 -13.48
CA GLN A 156 -1.43 6.68 -13.34
C GLN A 156 -2.19 7.96 -13.00
N GLU A 157 -1.67 8.77 -12.08
CA GLU A 157 -2.27 10.05 -11.71
C GLU A 157 -2.25 11.05 -12.86
N ILE A 158 -1.14 11.13 -13.61
CA ILE A 158 -1.05 11.97 -14.81
C ILE A 158 -2.12 11.58 -15.82
N ILE A 159 -2.27 10.28 -16.13
CA ILE A 159 -3.28 9.83 -17.09
C ILE A 159 -4.70 10.11 -16.57
N LYS A 160 -4.96 9.95 -15.26
CA LYS A 160 -6.26 10.27 -14.66
C LYS A 160 -6.56 11.77 -14.67
N ALA A 161 -5.54 12.61 -14.56
CA ALA A 161 -5.66 14.07 -14.58
C ALA A 161 -5.80 14.65 -16.01
N GLU A 162 -5.64 13.85 -17.06
CA GLU A 162 -5.89 14.33 -18.41
C GLU A 162 -7.36 14.70 -18.62
N THR A 163 -7.61 15.93 -19.07
CA THR A 163 -8.96 16.42 -19.40
C THR A 163 -9.41 15.82 -20.74
N ILE A 164 -10.63 15.28 -20.77
CA ILE A 164 -11.34 14.81 -21.96
C ILE A 164 -12.58 15.66 -22.18
N SER A 165 -12.90 15.91 -23.44
CA SER A 165 -14.15 16.53 -23.85
C SER A 165 -15.10 15.46 -24.37
N ILE A 166 -16.26 15.30 -23.75
CA ILE A 166 -17.25 14.27 -24.10
C ILE A 166 -18.48 14.96 -24.67
N PRO A 167 -18.83 14.71 -25.95
CA PRO A 167 -20.11 15.10 -26.50
C PRO A 167 -21.20 14.19 -25.92
N TYR A 168 -22.26 14.82 -25.43
CA TYR A 168 -23.39 14.14 -24.80
C TYR A 168 -24.68 14.84 -25.18
N THR A 169 -25.77 14.09 -25.10
CA THR A 169 -27.11 14.58 -25.42
C THR A 169 -28.03 14.18 -24.29
N TYR A 170 -28.68 15.16 -23.69
CA TYR A 170 -29.74 14.90 -22.73
C TYR A 170 -31.01 14.54 -23.50
N TRP A 171 -31.60 13.39 -23.17
CA TRP A 171 -32.79 12.88 -23.84
C TRP A 171 -34.05 13.14 -23.00
N ASN A 172 -34.79 14.18 -23.37
CA ASN A 172 -36.13 14.50 -22.84
C ASN A 172 -37.20 14.49 -23.95
N GLY A 173 -36.91 13.85 -25.08
CA GLY A 173 -37.68 13.91 -26.32
C GLY A 173 -37.16 14.92 -27.35
N THR A 174 -36.28 15.85 -26.97
CA THR A 174 -35.53 16.71 -27.90
C THR A 174 -34.02 16.49 -27.72
N GLY A 175 -33.35 15.98 -28.75
CA GLY A 175 -31.91 15.73 -28.69
C GLY A 175 -31.09 16.98 -28.99
N LYS A 176 -30.60 17.68 -27.96
CA LYS A 176 -29.59 18.75 -28.11
C LYS A 176 -28.20 18.24 -27.75
N ASN A 177 -27.32 18.20 -28.76
CA ASN A 177 -25.93 17.83 -28.56
C ASN A 177 -25.20 18.96 -27.80
N ARG A 178 -24.48 18.59 -26.74
CA ARG A 178 -23.63 19.48 -25.96
C ARG A 178 -22.30 18.80 -25.67
N GLU A 179 -21.34 19.59 -25.24
CA GLU A 179 -20.01 19.10 -24.90
C GLU A 179 -19.68 19.46 -23.44
N MET A 180 -19.05 18.52 -22.73
CA MET A 180 -18.60 18.67 -21.34
C MET A 180 -17.14 18.25 -21.22
N LYS A 181 -16.33 19.10 -20.58
CA LYS A 181 -14.95 18.79 -20.21
C LYS A 181 -14.93 18.13 -18.83
N CYS A 182 -14.31 16.97 -18.71
CA CYS A 182 -14.15 16.19 -17.47
C CYS A 182 -12.78 15.52 -17.43
N LEU A 183 -12.32 15.04 -16.27
CA LEU A 183 -11.04 14.33 -16.16
C LEU A 183 -11.20 12.85 -16.47
N LYS A 184 -10.16 12.15 -16.95
CA LYS A 184 -10.25 10.68 -17.15
C LYS A 184 -10.53 9.95 -15.84
N GLY A 185 -9.96 10.44 -14.74
CA GLY A 185 -10.15 9.88 -13.41
C GLY A 185 -11.52 10.15 -12.81
N ASP A 186 -12.33 11.04 -13.39
CA ASP A 186 -13.67 11.32 -12.87
C ASP A 186 -14.60 10.13 -13.09
N THR A 187 -15.42 9.87 -12.09
CA THR A 187 -16.48 8.86 -12.14
C THR A 187 -17.65 9.38 -12.99
N ILE A 188 -18.39 8.48 -13.61
CA ILE A 188 -19.56 8.83 -14.43
C ILE A 188 -20.63 9.53 -13.59
N GLY A 189 -20.82 9.17 -12.33
CA GLY A 189 -21.72 9.90 -11.42
C GLY A 189 -21.37 11.40 -11.34
N LYS A 190 -20.08 11.73 -11.18
CA LYS A 190 -19.59 13.11 -11.14
C LYS A 190 -19.76 13.84 -12.49
N PHE A 191 -19.62 13.11 -13.60
CA PHE A 191 -19.96 13.63 -14.93
C PHE A 191 -21.46 14.01 -15.03
N LEU A 192 -22.35 13.16 -14.52
CA LEU A 192 -23.79 13.41 -14.50
C LEU A 192 -24.15 14.59 -13.58
N GLU A 193 -23.49 14.73 -12.44
CA GLU A 193 -23.61 15.92 -11.57
C GLU A 193 -23.20 17.21 -12.29
N ASN A 194 -22.09 17.18 -13.04
CA ASN A 194 -21.68 18.33 -13.84
C ASN A 194 -22.68 18.66 -14.95
N CYS A 195 -23.28 17.63 -15.57
CA CYS A 195 -24.34 17.80 -16.57
C CYS A 195 -25.60 18.42 -15.96
N LYS A 196 -25.96 18.04 -14.74
CA LYS A 196 -27.11 18.58 -13.99
C LYS A 196 -27.06 20.10 -13.86
N ASN A 197 -25.88 20.66 -13.62
CA ASN A 197 -25.71 22.11 -13.49
C ASN A 197 -25.99 22.87 -14.81
N LYS A 198 -25.86 22.22 -15.97
CA LYS A 198 -26.11 22.84 -17.29
C LYS A 198 -27.57 22.84 -17.72
N PHE A 199 -28.43 22.07 -17.05
CA PHE A 199 -29.82 21.92 -17.42
C PHE A 199 -30.72 22.22 -16.20
N PRO A 200 -31.41 23.36 -16.19
CA PRO A 200 -32.26 23.72 -15.05
C PRO A 200 -33.41 22.71 -14.84
N GLU A 201 -33.86 22.02 -15.89
CA GLU A 201 -34.93 21.01 -15.86
C GLU A 201 -34.60 19.81 -14.97
N ILE A 202 -33.33 19.38 -14.91
CA ILE A 202 -32.90 18.19 -14.15
C ILE A 202 -32.24 18.54 -12.82
N LYS A 203 -32.24 19.82 -12.44
CA LYS A 203 -31.61 20.30 -11.19
C LYS A 203 -32.23 19.67 -9.93
N GLY A 204 -33.46 19.17 -9.98
CA GLY A 204 -34.11 18.47 -8.87
C GLY A 204 -33.81 16.96 -8.79
N ILE A 205 -33.21 16.36 -9.81
CA ILE A 205 -33.04 14.90 -9.91
C ILE A 205 -31.68 14.49 -9.33
N ASN A 206 -31.64 13.34 -8.66
CA ASN A 206 -30.38 12.76 -8.17
C ASN A 206 -29.57 12.16 -9.33
N PRO A 207 -28.23 12.28 -9.32
CA PRO A 207 -27.38 11.72 -10.38
C PRO A 207 -27.55 10.20 -10.50
N GLU A 208 -27.88 9.53 -9.40
CA GLU A 208 -28.18 8.08 -9.36
C GLU A 208 -29.42 7.66 -10.14
N ASN A 209 -30.35 8.60 -10.41
CA ASN A 209 -31.57 8.32 -11.19
C ASN A 209 -31.38 8.62 -12.69
N LEU A 210 -30.26 9.24 -13.07
CA LEU A 210 -29.89 9.43 -14.46
C LEU A 210 -29.19 8.16 -14.95
N MET A 211 -29.19 7.91 -16.25
CA MET A 211 -28.43 6.80 -16.82
C MET A 211 -27.51 7.34 -17.90
N PHE A 212 -26.26 6.90 -17.88
CA PHE A 212 -25.32 7.20 -18.96
C PHE A 212 -25.37 6.09 -20.00
N ILE A 213 -25.80 6.44 -21.21
CA ILE A 213 -25.93 5.51 -22.33
C ILE A 213 -24.95 5.95 -23.41
N LYS A 214 -24.05 5.05 -23.80
CA LYS A 214 -23.11 5.28 -24.90
C LYS A 214 -23.25 4.16 -25.92
N SER A 215 -23.62 4.54 -27.15
CA SER A 215 -24.01 3.61 -28.22
C SER A 215 -25.14 2.68 -27.72
N ASP A 216 -24.83 1.41 -27.45
CA ASP A 216 -25.79 0.40 -26.98
C ASP A 216 -25.54 -0.03 -25.52
N ILE A 217 -24.57 0.57 -24.84
CA ILE A 217 -24.13 0.14 -23.51
C ILE A 217 -24.58 1.17 -22.48
N ILE A 218 -25.32 0.70 -21.48
CA ILE A 218 -25.59 1.45 -20.26
C ILE A 218 -24.36 1.32 -19.37
N ILE A 219 -23.75 2.43 -19.01
CA ILE A 219 -22.56 2.43 -18.16
C ILE A 219 -22.95 2.79 -16.73
N PRO A 220 -22.60 1.95 -15.73
CA PRO A 220 -22.90 2.25 -14.33
C PRO A 220 -22.12 3.44 -13.76
N HIS A 221 -22.66 4.07 -12.72
CA HIS A 221 -22.13 5.32 -12.16
C HIS A 221 -20.82 5.19 -11.42
N SER A 222 -20.45 3.99 -10.97
CA SER A 222 -19.20 3.70 -10.27
C SER A 222 -17.98 3.61 -11.19
N TYR A 223 -18.20 3.51 -12.51
CA TYR A 223 -17.11 3.41 -13.47
C TYR A 223 -16.47 4.78 -13.74
N THR A 224 -15.17 4.76 -14.02
CA THR A 224 -14.39 5.95 -14.41
C THR A 224 -14.06 5.89 -15.89
N PHE A 225 -13.89 7.05 -16.54
CA PHE A 225 -13.43 7.10 -17.93
C PHE A 225 -12.03 6.46 -18.10
N TYR A 226 -11.22 6.50 -17.04
CA TYR A 226 -9.92 5.87 -16.96
C TYR A 226 -9.98 4.35 -17.18
N GLU A 227 -11.01 3.67 -16.65
CA GLU A 227 -11.15 2.23 -16.84
C GLU A 227 -11.47 1.87 -18.29
N PHE A 228 -12.29 2.67 -18.96
CA PHE A 228 -12.58 2.51 -20.40
C PHE A 228 -11.35 2.79 -21.26
N TYR A 229 -10.52 3.75 -20.85
CA TYR A 229 -9.23 4.04 -21.50
C TYR A 229 -8.27 2.84 -21.39
N LEU A 230 -8.11 2.27 -20.19
CA LEU A 230 -7.24 1.12 -19.97
C LEU A 230 -7.67 -0.12 -20.76
N LYS A 231 -8.96 -0.46 -20.67
CA LYS A 231 -9.51 -1.66 -21.32
C LYS A 231 -9.65 -1.50 -22.83
N LYS A 232 -9.45 -0.28 -23.37
CA LYS A 232 -9.68 0.07 -24.79
C LYS A 232 -11.00 -0.51 -25.27
N THR A 233 -12.07 -0.30 -24.48
CA THR A 233 -13.36 -0.94 -24.73
C THR A 233 -13.86 -0.60 -26.11
N ARG A 234 -14.12 -1.62 -26.92
CA ARG A 234 -14.67 -1.51 -28.27
C ARG A 234 -16.14 -1.88 -28.27
N GLY A 235 -16.96 -0.99 -28.78
CA GLY A 235 -18.35 -1.27 -29.13
C GLY A 235 -18.47 -1.78 -30.56
N LYS A 236 -19.71 -1.97 -31.01
CA LYS A 236 -20.03 -2.40 -32.39
C LYS A 236 -19.53 -1.40 -33.45
N ASN A 237 -19.47 -0.12 -33.10
CA ASN A 237 -19.10 0.97 -34.00
C ASN A 237 -17.64 1.45 -33.81
N GLY A 238 -16.79 0.66 -33.14
CA GLY A 238 -15.40 1.04 -32.86
C GLY A 238 -15.15 1.38 -31.38
N PRO A 239 -14.07 2.11 -31.05
CA PRO A 239 -13.77 2.53 -29.68
C PRO A 239 -14.96 3.26 -29.04
N LEU A 240 -15.26 2.95 -27.78
CA LEU A 240 -16.42 3.56 -27.10
C LEU A 240 -16.21 5.06 -26.84
N PHE A 241 -14.96 5.47 -26.67
CA PHE A 241 -14.54 6.84 -26.48
C PHE A 241 -13.25 7.08 -27.27
N ASP A 242 -13.24 8.15 -28.06
CA ASP A 242 -12.06 8.58 -28.80
C ASP A 242 -11.25 9.51 -27.90
N PHE A 243 -10.30 8.93 -27.15
CA PHE A 243 -9.43 9.69 -26.26
C PHE A 243 -8.23 10.33 -26.99
N GLU A 244 -8.12 10.13 -28.32
CA GLU A 244 -7.00 10.58 -29.14
C GLU A 244 -7.09 12.05 -29.55
N ASP A 245 -8.29 12.65 -29.59
CA ASP A 245 -8.49 14.04 -29.98
C ASP A 245 -7.73 15.03 -29.07
N VAL A 246 -7.54 14.67 -27.80
CA VAL A 246 -6.79 15.48 -26.82
C VAL A 246 -5.28 15.50 -27.14
N LYS A 247 -4.72 14.41 -27.68
CA LYS A 247 -3.30 14.38 -28.10
C LYS A 247 -3.08 15.28 -29.31
N ASN A 248 -4.01 15.26 -30.26
CA ASN A 248 -3.93 16.08 -31.47
C ASN A 248 -4.05 17.58 -31.18
N GLN A 249 -4.84 17.99 -30.18
CA GLN A 249 -4.90 19.40 -29.75
C GLN A 249 -3.59 19.87 -29.11
N LYS A 250 -3.00 19.09 -28.18
CA LYS A 250 -1.69 19.43 -27.59
C LYS A 250 -0.57 19.53 -28.64
N ILE A 251 -0.57 18.64 -29.64
CA ILE A 251 0.41 18.67 -30.73
C ILE A 251 0.24 19.93 -31.59
N LYS A 252 -1.00 20.35 -31.86
CA LYS A 252 -1.29 21.60 -32.60
C LYS A 252 -0.86 22.85 -31.83
N ASP A 253 -1.12 22.90 -30.52
CA ASP A 253 -0.72 24.04 -29.69
C ASP A 253 0.83 24.16 -29.62
N LEU A 254 1.54 23.02 -29.57
CA LEU A 254 3.00 22.98 -29.59
C LEU A 254 3.61 23.32 -30.96
N SER A 255 2.90 23.05 -32.08
CA SER A 255 3.37 23.47 -33.41
C SER A 255 3.17 24.95 -33.66
N VAL A 256 2.07 25.55 -33.17
CA VAL A 256 1.80 26.99 -33.31
C VAL A 256 2.83 27.81 -32.51
N ALA A 257 3.22 27.37 -31.31
CA ALA A 257 4.22 28.06 -30.49
C ALA A 257 5.67 27.98 -31.02
N LYS A 258 5.92 27.26 -32.12
CA LYS A 258 7.22 27.17 -32.78
C LYS A 258 7.31 28.00 -34.07
N GLU A 259 6.20 28.57 -34.52
CA GLU A 259 6.12 29.38 -35.74
C GLU A 259 6.10 30.89 -35.45
N ASP A 260 6.10 31.31 -34.18
CA ASP A 260 6.35 32.68 -33.69
C ASP A 260 7.78 32.81 -33.13
#